data_AF-A0A3D1SUF7-F1
#
_entry.id   AF-A0A3D1SUF7-F1
#
_cell.length_a   1.000
_cell.length_b   1.000
_cell.length_c   1.000
_cell.angle_alpha   90.00
_cell.angle_beta   90.00
_cell.angle_gamma   90.00
#
_symmetry.space_group_name_H-M   'P 1'
#
loop_
_entity.id
_entity.type
_entity.pdbx_description
1 polymer ?
#
loop_
_entity_poly.entity_id
_entity_poly.type
_entity_poly.pdbx_seq_one_letter_code
_entity_poly.pdbx_strand_id
1 'polypeptide(L)'
;MGVICFLLQLPLQGSNSPLEGILFYLAVTNILLGVFNLIPGFPLDGGRVLHSIVWRLTGNMRQAMRVASLTGQFIAYLFILLGIWIFFAGSILDGLWLGFIGWFLLSAAQSANAQVMLTSVLRGVTVGEVMNPKPTTVAANISLQQLVDAYFLPGGLRYALV
;
A
#
# COMPACT_ATOMS: atom_id res chain seq x y z
N MET A 1 -16.18 -5.28 -9.87
CA MET A 1 -16.18 -6.68 -10.31
C MET A 1 -17.24 -7.51 -9.59
N GLY A 2 -17.26 -7.59 -8.26
CA GLY A 2 -18.30 -8.35 -7.52
C GLY A 2 -19.75 -7.99 -7.85
N VAL A 3 -20.09 -6.69 -7.88
CA VAL A 3 -21.43 -6.21 -8.28
C VAL A 3 -21.76 -6.57 -9.72
N ILE A 4 -20.76 -6.55 -10.62
CA ILE A 4 -20.95 -6.91 -12.04
C ILE A 4 -21.24 -8.41 -12.17
N CYS A 5 -20.49 -9.27 -11.47
CA CYS A 5 -20.77 -10.72 -11.43
C CYS A 5 -22.13 -11.03 -10.80
N PHE A 6 -22.52 -10.31 -9.75
CA PHE A 6 -23.84 -10.45 -9.11
C PHE A 6 -24.98 -10.08 -10.06
N LEU A 7 -24.84 -8.96 -10.78
CA LEU A 7 -25.84 -8.50 -11.76
C LEU A 7 -25.92 -9.42 -12.99
N LEU A 8 -24.79 -9.98 -13.44
CA LEU A 8 -24.74 -10.93 -14.56
C LEU A 8 -25.35 -12.30 -14.21
N GLN A 9 -25.43 -12.64 -12.93
CA GLN A 9 -26.08 -13.88 -12.48
C GLN A 9 -27.62 -13.77 -12.46
N LEU A 10 -28.20 -12.57 -12.26
CA LEU A 10 -29.65 -12.35 -12.23
C LEU A 10 -30.44 -13.01 -13.39
N PRO A 11 -30.02 -12.90 -14.67
CA PRO A 11 -30.72 -13.56 -15.78
C PRO A 11 -30.53 -15.08 -15.84
N LEU A 12 -29.58 -15.64 -15.09
CA LEU A 12 -29.24 -17.07 -15.06
C LEU A 12 -29.81 -17.79 -13.82
N GLN A 13 -30.47 -17.06 -12.91
CA GLN A 13 -31.01 -17.61 -11.68
C GLN A 13 -32.03 -18.74 -11.96
N GLY A 14 -31.75 -19.93 -11.45
CA GLY A 14 -32.62 -21.11 -11.59
C GLY A 14 -32.31 -21.99 -12.81
N SER A 15 -31.23 -21.70 -13.54
CA SER A 15 -30.78 -22.54 -14.66
C SER A 15 -30.03 -23.80 -14.23
N ASN A 16 -29.64 -23.91 -12.95
CA ASN A 16 -28.83 -25.00 -12.38
C ASN A 16 -27.54 -25.27 -13.20
N SER A 17 -27.03 -24.25 -13.88
CA SER A 17 -25.85 -24.36 -14.72
C SER A 17 -24.58 -24.20 -13.87
N PRO A 18 -23.48 -24.91 -14.18
CA PRO A 18 -22.20 -24.73 -13.46
C PRO A 18 -21.69 -23.28 -13.48
N LEU A 19 -22.06 -22.51 -14.51
CA LEU A 19 -21.74 -21.09 -14.65
C LEU A 19 -22.40 -20.21 -13.58
N GLU A 20 -23.64 -20.53 -13.18
CA GLU A 20 -24.37 -19.81 -12.13
C GLU A 20 -23.63 -19.91 -10.78
N GLY A 21 -23.16 -21.12 -10.43
CA GLY A 21 -22.40 -21.36 -9.20
C GLY A 21 -21.06 -20.61 -9.16
N ILE A 22 -20.33 -20.60 -10.28
CA ILE A 22 -19.05 -19.87 -10.38
C ILE A 22 -19.26 -18.37 -10.26
N LEU A 23 -20.26 -17.81 -10.96
CA LEU A 23 -20.59 -16.38 -10.91
C LEU A 23 -21.04 -15.96 -9.51
N PHE A 24 -21.85 -16.78 -8.83
CA PHE A 24 -22.26 -16.53 -7.45
C PHE A 24 -21.07 -16.51 -6.50
N TYR A 25 -20.22 -17.53 -6.56
CA TYR A 25 -19.05 -17.63 -5.69
C TYR A 25 -18.10 -16.44 -5.90
N LEU A 26 -17.85 -16.05 -7.15
CA LEU A 26 -17.06 -14.87 -7.50
C LEU A 26 -17.70 -13.59 -6.98
N ALA A 27 -19.02 -13.43 -7.14
CA ALA A 27 -19.76 -12.27 -6.66
C ALA A 27 -19.64 -12.13 -5.14
N VAL A 28 -19.96 -13.19 -4.39
CA VAL A 28 -19.90 -13.21 -2.92
C VAL A 28 -18.48 -12.95 -2.44
N THR A 29 -17.48 -13.63 -3.00
CA THR A 29 -16.07 -13.46 -2.62
C THR A 29 -15.61 -12.01 -2.85
N ASN A 30 -15.91 -11.42 -4.01
CA ASN A 30 -15.54 -10.04 -4.30
C ASN A 30 -16.26 -9.02 -3.41
N ILE A 31 -17.53 -9.27 -3.08
CA ILE A 31 -18.29 -8.40 -2.15
C ILE A 31 -17.67 -8.49 -0.76
N LEU A 32 -17.34 -9.69 -0.28
CA LEU A 32 -16.70 -9.91 1.01
C LEU A 32 -15.31 -9.24 1.08
N LEU A 33 -14.51 -9.37 0.02
CA LEU A 33 -13.26 -8.62 -0.14
C LEU A 33 -13.48 -7.10 -0.16
N GLY A 34 -14.53 -6.62 -0.82
CA GLY A 34 -14.88 -5.21 -0.86
C GLY A 34 -15.24 -4.66 0.52
N VAL A 35 -16.07 -5.39 1.27
CA VAL A 35 -16.44 -5.05 2.65
C VAL A 35 -15.21 -5.07 3.55
N PHE A 36 -14.34 -6.09 3.41
CA PHE A 36 -13.09 -6.16 4.15
C PHE A 36 -12.17 -4.97 3.84
N ASN A 37 -12.04 -4.58 2.57
CA ASN A 37 -11.26 -3.41 2.17
C ASN A 37 -11.84 -2.08 2.65
N LEU A 38 -13.12 -2.00 2.98
CA LEU A 38 -13.76 -0.80 3.55
C LEU A 38 -13.54 -0.65 5.06
N ILE A 39 -12.98 -1.67 5.73
CA ILE A 39 -12.71 -1.60 7.16
C ILE A 39 -11.75 -0.43 7.46
N PRO A 40 -12.08 0.42 8.45
CA PRO A 40 -11.29 1.61 8.76
C PRO A 40 -9.96 1.23 9.41
N GLY A 41 -8.87 1.29 8.66
CA GLY A 41 -7.52 1.08 9.19
C GLY A 41 -6.50 0.79 8.10
N PHE A 42 -5.26 1.26 8.27
CA PHE A 42 -4.17 0.82 7.38
C PHE A 42 -3.86 -0.66 7.64
N PRO A 43 -3.56 -1.47 6.60
CA PRO A 43 -3.23 -1.11 5.21
C PRO A 43 -4.42 -1.04 4.23
N LEU A 44 -5.64 -1.30 4.70
CA LEU A 44 -6.83 -1.46 3.86
C LEU A 44 -7.25 -0.14 3.20
N ASP A 45 -7.99 -0.22 2.11
CA ASP A 45 -8.45 0.96 1.36
C ASP A 45 -9.30 1.91 2.25
N GLY A 46 -10.09 1.36 3.17
CA GLY A 46 -10.84 2.09 4.18
C GLY A 46 -9.96 2.89 5.14
N GLY A 47 -8.71 2.46 5.36
CA GLY A 47 -7.69 3.23 6.06
C GLY A 47 -7.32 4.53 5.33
N ARG A 48 -7.25 4.51 3.99
CA ARG A 48 -7.00 5.72 3.18
C ARG A 48 -8.19 6.68 3.22
N VAL A 49 -9.40 6.14 3.25
CA VAL A 49 -10.63 6.93 3.42
C VAL A 49 -10.67 7.57 4.80
N LEU A 50 -10.43 6.80 5.87
CA LEU A 50 -10.32 7.33 7.22
C LEU A 50 -9.24 8.41 7.31
N HIS A 51 -8.08 8.15 6.73
CA HIS A 51 -6.97 9.09 6.67
C HIS A 51 -7.36 10.42 6.01
N SER A 52 -8.05 10.39 4.87
CA SER A 52 -8.45 11.63 4.17
C SER A 52 -9.50 12.42 4.95
N ILE A 53 -10.45 11.74 5.61
CA ILE A 53 -11.45 12.37 6.48
C ILE A 53 -10.76 13.02 7.68
N VAL A 54 -9.91 12.29 8.39
CA VAL A 54 -9.19 12.82 9.56
C VAL A 54 -8.28 13.97 9.14
N TRP A 55 -7.55 13.84 8.03
CA TRP A 55 -6.71 14.93 7.53
C TRP A 55 -7.52 16.19 7.21
N ARG A 56 -8.69 16.07 6.59
CA ARG A 56 -9.59 17.20 6.34
C ARG A 56 -10.06 17.87 7.62
N LEU A 57 -10.28 17.11 8.69
CA LEU A 57 -10.73 17.62 9.98
C LEU A 57 -9.60 18.25 10.81
N THR A 58 -8.41 17.61 10.85
CA THR A 58 -7.31 18.05 11.72
C THR A 58 -6.30 18.97 11.02
N GLY A 59 -6.27 19.00 9.69
CA GLY A 59 -5.26 19.72 8.90
C GLY A 59 -3.84 19.15 8.99
N ASN A 60 -3.59 18.18 9.87
CA ASN A 60 -2.26 17.62 10.14
C ASN A 60 -2.13 16.20 9.57
N MET A 61 -1.32 16.07 8.52
CA MET A 61 -1.06 14.79 7.83
C MET A 61 -0.51 13.70 8.77
N ARG A 62 0.36 14.07 9.73
CA ARG A 62 0.96 13.09 10.65
C ARG A 62 -0.06 12.53 11.64
N GLN A 63 -0.98 13.37 12.11
CA GLN A 63 -2.02 12.94 13.03
C GLN A 63 -3.04 12.04 12.32
N ALA A 64 -3.45 12.40 11.10
CA ALA A 64 -4.34 11.58 10.30
C ALA A 64 -3.78 10.17 10.06
N MET A 65 -2.49 10.08 9.72
CA MET A 65 -1.82 8.79 9.54
C MET A 65 -1.71 7.99 10.83
N ARG A 66 -1.38 8.65 11.94
CA ARG A 66 -1.34 8.01 13.26
C ARG A 66 -2.70 7.42 13.62
N VAL A 67 -3.79 8.18 13.46
CA VAL A 67 -5.15 7.71 13.76
C VAL A 67 -5.50 6.51 12.87
N ALA A 68 -5.31 6.62 11.56
CA ALA A 68 -5.63 5.52 10.64
C ALA A 68 -4.78 4.25 10.89
N SER A 69 -3.52 4.40 11.29
CA SER A 69 -2.67 3.25 11.67
C SER A 69 -3.12 2.64 13.00
N LEU A 70 -3.46 3.45 14.01
CA LEU A 70 -3.95 2.98 15.30
C LEU A 70 -5.26 2.20 15.16
N THR A 71 -6.20 2.68 14.34
CA THR A 71 -7.46 1.94 14.10
C THR A 71 -7.19 0.59 13.44
N GLY A 72 -6.27 0.53 12.45
CA GLY A 72 -5.86 -0.73 11.83
C GLY A 72 -5.21 -1.71 12.82
N GLN A 73 -4.31 -1.22 13.67
CA GLN A 73 -3.68 -2.03 14.73
C GLN A 73 -4.71 -2.55 15.74
N PHE A 74 -5.66 -1.71 16.16
CA PHE A 74 -6.72 -2.11 17.08
C PHE A 74 -7.56 -3.26 16.49
N ILE A 75 -7.96 -3.15 15.23
CA ILE A 75 -8.72 -4.20 14.52
C ILE A 75 -7.88 -5.47 14.37
N ALA A 76 -6.59 -5.33 14.06
CA ALA A 76 -5.67 -6.46 13.98
C ALA A 76 -5.56 -7.22 15.31
N TYR A 77 -5.39 -6.51 16.44
CA TYR A 77 -5.39 -7.12 17.77
C TYR A 77 -6.72 -7.77 18.11
N LEU A 78 -7.84 -7.15 17.74
CA LEU A 78 -9.16 -7.74 17.94
C LEU A 78 -9.28 -9.08 17.20
N PHE A 79 -8.81 -9.15 15.95
CA PHE A 79 -8.82 -10.39 15.15
C PHE A 79 -7.90 -11.47 15.74
N ILE A 80 -6.72 -11.08 16.24
CA ILE A 80 -5.81 -12.00 16.91
C ILE A 80 -6.45 -12.57 18.19
N LEU A 81 -7.01 -11.71 19.04
CA LEU A 81 -7.62 -12.13 20.30
C LEU A 81 -8.85 -13.03 20.06
N LEU A 82 -9.70 -12.67 19.10
CA LEU A 82 -10.82 -13.51 18.70
C LEU A 82 -10.35 -14.83 18.09
N GLY A 83 -9.30 -14.82 17.27
CA GLY A 83 -8.72 -16.04 16.70
C GLY A 83 -8.20 -16.99 17.78
N ILE A 84 -7.50 -16.45 18.79
CA ILE A 84 -7.03 -17.22 19.95
C ILE A 84 -8.22 -17.78 20.74
N TRP A 85 -9.26 -16.99 20.97
CA TRP A 85 -10.47 -17.45 21.66
C TRP A 85 -11.13 -18.62 20.92
N ILE A 86 -11.34 -18.48 19.60
CA ILE A 86 -11.97 -19.49 18.74
C ILE A 86 -11.12 -20.77 18.68
N PHE A 87 -9.79 -20.62 18.66
CA PHE A 87 -8.86 -21.73 18.71
C PHE A 87 -9.07 -22.58 19.98
N PHE A 88 -9.17 -21.93 21.15
CA PHE A 88 -9.44 -22.62 22.42
C PHE A 88 -10.89 -23.10 22.57
N ALA A 89 -11.85 -22.50 21.85
CA ALA A 89 -13.25 -22.93 21.84
C ALA A 89 -13.51 -24.23 21.05
N GLY A 90 -12.49 -24.80 20.40
CA GLY A 90 -12.55 -26.07 19.68
C GLY A 90 -12.45 -25.96 18.15
N SER A 91 -12.57 -24.74 17.61
CA SER A 91 -12.42 -24.48 16.16
C SER A 91 -10.99 -24.05 15.83
N ILE A 92 -10.06 -25.01 15.90
CA ILE A 92 -8.62 -24.78 15.71
C ILE A 92 -8.31 -24.10 14.37
N LEU A 93 -8.85 -24.61 13.27
CA LEU A 93 -8.54 -24.12 11.92
C LEU A 93 -9.02 -22.67 11.72
N ASP A 94 -10.26 -22.39 12.12
CA ASP A 94 -10.86 -21.06 11.98
C ASP A 94 -10.16 -20.03 12.89
N GLY A 95 -9.84 -20.43 14.12
CA GLY A 95 -9.11 -19.59 15.07
C GLY A 95 -7.69 -19.26 14.59
N LEU A 96 -6.98 -20.26 14.08
CA LEU A 96 -5.65 -20.07 13.49
C LEU A 96 -5.70 -19.18 12.25
N TRP A 97 -6.69 -19.38 11.37
CA TRP A 97 -6.87 -18.58 10.16
C TRP A 97 -7.19 -17.11 10.50
N LEU A 98 -8.12 -16.88 11.43
CA LEU A 98 -8.47 -15.53 11.87
C LEU A 98 -7.30 -14.83 12.56
N GLY A 99 -6.56 -15.56 13.40
CA GLY A 99 -5.33 -15.07 14.03
C GLY A 99 -4.26 -14.71 13.01
N PHE A 100 -4.09 -15.52 11.97
CA PHE A 100 -3.17 -15.23 10.87
C PHE A 100 -3.57 -13.97 10.09
N ILE A 101 -4.86 -13.78 9.79
CA ILE A 101 -5.36 -12.53 9.17
C ILE A 101 -5.05 -11.33 10.07
N GLY A 102 -5.31 -11.44 11.37
CA GLY A 102 -5.01 -10.38 12.33
C GLY A 102 -3.51 -10.06 12.39
N TRP A 103 -2.64 -11.07 12.42
CA TRP A 103 -1.19 -10.87 12.39
C TRP A 103 -0.72 -10.24 11.07
N PHE A 104 -1.27 -10.65 9.93
CA PHE A 104 -1.00 -10.05 8.62
C PHE A 104 -1.38 -8.57 8.60
N LEU A 105 -2.58 -8.21 9.10
CA LEU A 105 -3.03 -6.83 9.23
C LEU A 105 -2.07 -6.01 10.10
N LEU A 106 -1.61 -6.57 11.22
CA LEU A 106 -0.66 -5.92 12.13
C LEU A 106 0.69 -5.66 11.45
N SER A 107 1.24 -6.66 10.76
CA SER A 107 2.51 -6.55 10.02
C SER A 107 2.43 -5.48 8.93
N ALA A 108 1.34 -5.46 8.17
CA ALA A 108 1.12 -4.49 7.11
C ALA A 108 0.87 -3.07 7.63
N ALA A 109 0.21 -2.92 8.79
CA ALA A 109 0.04 -1.62 9.44
C ALA A 109 1.38 -1.03 9.93
N GLN A 110 2.29 -1.88 10.40
CA GLN A 110 3.63 -1.48 10.83
C GLN A 110 4.53 -1.07 9.65
N SER A 111 4.48 -1.82 8.54
CA SER A 111 5.29 -1.51 7.35
C SER A 111 4.91 -0.16 6.71
N ALA A 112 3.62 0.20 6.74
CA ALA A 112 3.14 1.49 6.26
C ALA A 112 3.73 2.68 7.04
N ASN A 113 3.90 2.55 8.36
CA ASN A 113 4.52 3.61 9.18
C ASN A 113 6.02 3.78 8.90
N ALA A 114 6.73 2.67 8.65
CA ALA A 114 8.17 2.70 8.39
C ALA A 114 8.52 3.50 7.13
N GLN A 115 7.72 3.38 6.05
CA GLN A 115 7.95 4.12 4.81
C GLN A 115 7.82 5.64 5.00
N VAL A 116 6.85 6.08 5.80
CA VAL A 116 6.63 7.52 6.04
C VAL A 116 7.75 8.10 6.90
N MET A 117 8.28 7.31 7.84
CA MET A 117 9.41 7.74 8.66
C MET A 117 10.65 7.99 7.80
N LEU A 118 10.97 7.13 6.82
CA LEU A 118 12.10 7.32 5.90
C LEU A 118 11.96 8.59 5.05
N THR A 119 10.76 8.85 4.52
CA THR A 119 10.52 10.08 3.74
C THR A 119 10.60 11.33 4.62
N SER A 120 10.25 11.23 5.91
CA SER A 120 10.32 12.38 6.82
C SER A 120 11.74 12.82 7.14
N VAL A 121 12.71 11.90 7.14
CA VAL A 121 14.15 12.21 7.30
C VAL A 121 14.67 12.96 6.07
N LEU A 122 14.25 12.55 4.88
CA LEU A 122 14.68 13.17 3.61
C LEU A 122 14.02 14.52 3.34
N ARG A 123 12.84 14.79 3.92
CA ARG A 123 12.13 16.07 3.75
C ARG A 123 12.87 17.30 4.30
N GLY A 124 13.85 17.10 5.18
CA GLY A 124 14.67 18.17 5.71
C GLY A 124 15.89 18.52 4.86
N VAL A 125 16.22 17.70 3.86
CA VAL A 125 17.43 17.85 3.04
C VAL A 125 17.04 18.41 1.68
N THR A 126 17.53 19.60 1.35
CA THR A 126 17.29 20.18 0.03
C THR A 126 18.20 19.54 -1.02
N VAL A 127 17.75 19.48 -2.28
CA VAL A 127 18.60 18.97 -3.38
C VAL A 127 19.92 19.76 -3.46
N GLY A 128 19.89 21.06 -3.13
CA GLY A 128 21.08 21.91 -3.09
C GLY A 128 22.12 21.50 -2.03
N GLU A 129 21.73 20.80 -0.97
CA GLU A 129 22.65 20.32 0.08
C GLU A 129 23.43 19.06 -0.35
N VAL A 130 22.90 18.30 -1.32
CA VAL A 130 23.51 17.03 -1.78
C VAL A 130 24.07 17.17 -3.20
N MET A 131 23.55 18.10 -4.00
CA MET A 131 23.99 18.36 -5.36
C MET A 131 25.42 18.92 -5.37
N ASN A 132 26.24 18.46 -6.32
CA ASN A 132 27.55 19.03 -6.58
C ASN A 132 27.37 20.51 -7.01
N PRO A 133 27.89 21.51 -6.25
CA PRO A 133 27.65 22.92 -6.52
C PRO A 133 28.26 23.44 -7.83
N LYS A 134 29.17 22.67 -8.44
CA LYS A 134 29.78 22.99 -9.74
C LYS A 134 29.70 21.76 -10.66
N PRO A 135 28.54 21.48 -11.28
CA PRO A 135 28.44 20.39 -12.24
C PRO A 135 29.29 20.72 -13.47
N THR A 136 29.96 19.72 -14.04
CA THR A 136 30.69 19.87 -15.29
C THR A 136 29.68 20.02 -16.43
N THR A 137 29.67 21.18 -17.06
CA THR A 137 28.84 21.50 -18.23
C THR A 137 29.66 21.43 -19.50
N VAL A 138 29.13 20.84 -20.57
CA VAL A 138 29.81 20.65 -21.85
C VAL A 138 28.95 21.18 -22.98
N ALA A 139 29.58 21.86 -23.95
CA ALA A 139 28.85 22.47 -25.05
C ALA A 139 28.20 21.39 -25.95
N ALA A 140 26.93 21.58 -26.32
CA ALA A 140 26.14 20.63 -27.12
C ALA A 140 26.70 20.35 -28.53
N ASN A 141 27.68 21.13 -28.99
CA ASN A 141 28.25 21.07 -30.33
C ASN A 141 29.54 20.24 -30.43
N ILE A 142 30.01 19.63 -29.33
CA ILE A 142 31.18 18.76 -29.37
C ILE A 142 30.81 17.34 -29.80
N SER A 143 31.74 16.66 -30.46
CA SER A 143 31.58 15.23 -30.75
C SER A 143 31.64 14.38 -29.48
N LEU A 144 30.94 13.24 -29.47
CA LEU A 144 31.01 12.25 -28.38
C LEU A 144 32.45 11.80 -28.11
N GLN A 145 33.30 11.77 -29.13
CA GLN A 145 34.71 11.38 -29.00
C GLN A 145 35.53 12.45 -28.26
N GLN A 146 35.34 13.74 -28.58
CA GLN A 146 35.93 14.83 -27.81
C GLN A 146 35.43 14.90 -26.37
N LEU A 147 34.16 14.56 -26.12
CA LEU A 147 33.62 14.46 -24.76
C LEU A 147 34.39 13.41 -23.93
N VAL A 148 34.61 12.22 -24.49
CA VAL A 148 35.31 11.14 -23.80
C VAL A 148 36.77 11.48 -23.55
N ASP A 149 37.47 11.96 -24.58
CA ASP A 149 38.91 12.21 -24.53
C ASP A 149 39.28 13.43 -23.67
N ALA A 150 38.47 14.49 -23.67
CA ALA A 150 38.77 15.72 -22.96
C ALA A 150 38.19 15.78 -21.54
N TYR A 151 37.06 15.13 -21.27
CA TYR A 151 36.35 15.25 -19.99
C TYR A 151 36.32 13.95 -19.18
N PHE A 152 36.07 12.79 -19.81
CA PHE A 152 35.86 11.55 -19.06
C PHE A 152 37.20 10.84 -18.73
N LEU A 153 38.12 10.74 -19.69
CA LEU A 153 39.43 10.10 -19.48
C LEU A 153 40.36 10.90 -18.55
N PRO A 154 40.50 12.24 -18.65
CA PRO A 154 41.42 13.00 -17.80
C PRO A 154 40.82 13.31 -16.42
N GLY A 155 39.50 13.48 -16.34
CA GLY A 155 38.79 13.92 -15.13
C GLY A 155 38.10 12.81 -14.32
N GLY A 156 38.06 11.57 -14.84
CA GLY A 156 37.35 10.45 -14.19
C GLY A 156 35.83 10.66 -14.05
N LEU A 157 35.27 11.61 -14.79
CA LEU A 157 33.86 12.00 -14.71
C LEU A 157 32.98 10.92 -15.32
N ARG A 158 31.89 10.58 -14.62
CA ARG A 158 30.89 9.59 -15.07
C ARG A 158 29.67 10.21 -15.75
N TYR A 159 29.52 11.53 -15.61
CA TYR A 159 28.40 12.29 -16.15
C TYR A 159 28.85 13.73 -16.44
N ALA A 160 28.23 14.35 -17.43
CA ALA A 160 28.37 15.76 -17.73
C ALA A 160 27.03 16.29 -18.26
N LEU A 161 26.69 17.53 -17.91
CA LEU A 161 25.44 18.17 -18.32
C LEU A 161 25.67 18.98 -19.60
N VAL A 162 24.70 18.97 -20.50
CA VAL A 162 24.71 19.72 -21.76
C VAL A 162 23.84 20.96 -21.63
#